data_AF-A0A1A8B0N0-F1
#
_entry.id   AF-A0A1A8B0N0-F1
#
_cell.length_a   1.000
_cell.length_b   1.000
_cell.length_c   1.000
_cell.angle_alpha   90.00
_cell.angle_beta   90.00
_cell.angle_gamma   90.00
#
_symmetry.space_group_name_H-M   'P 1'
#
loop_
_entity.id
_entity.type
_entity.pdbx_description
1 polymer ?
#
loop_
_entity_poly.entity_id
_entity_poly.type
_entity_poly.pdbx_seq_one_letter_code
_entity_poly.pdbx_strand_id
1 'polypeptide(L)' 'VLSDEYQKVLVGFSTAVQQHKKDLVPGVPQLNMCDLAVMNWAPAGCEKLGKCLKPPESNPWKCDWPH' A
#
# COMPACT_ATOMS: atom_id res chain seq x y z
N VAL A 1 30.90 10.45 21.35
CA VAL A 1 30.65 11.84 20.88
C VAL A 1 30.13 11.73 19.45
N LEU A 2 28.99 12.35 19.12
CA LEU A 2 28.50 12.40 17.73
C LEU A 2 29.42 13.31 16.91
N SER A 3 29.68 12.97 15.65
CA SER A 3 30.55 13.82 14.81
C SER A 3 29.88 15.16 14.49
N ASP A 4 30.68 16.19 14.31
CA ASP A 4 30.20 17.52 13.90
C ASP A 4 29.45 17.46 12.57
N GLU A 5 29.90 16.59 11.66
CA GLU A 5 29.21 16.31 10.39
C GLU A 5 27.80 15.77 10.62
N TYR A 6 27.66 14.77 11.48
CA TYR A 6 26.36 14.18 11.80
C TYR A 6 25.42 15.22 12.42
N GLN A 7 25.91 16.02 13.37
CA GLN A 7 25.10 17.05 14.02
C GLN A 7 24.62 18.12 13.03
N LYS A 8 25.48 18.57 12.12
CA LYS A 8 25.13 19.55 11.08
C LYS A 8 24.05 19.04 10.15
N VAL A 9 24.17 17.79 9.68
CA VAL A 9 23.18 17.17 8.79
C VAL A 9 21.86 16.89 9.52
N LEU A 10 21.94 16.42 10.77
CA LEU A 10 20.76 16.06 11.56
C LEU A 10 19.80 17.25 11.74
N VAL A 11 20.32 18.48 11.92
CA VAL A 11 19.49 19.68 12.05
C VAL A 11 18.67 19.93 10.79
N GLY A 12 19.32 19.93 9.61
CA GLY A 12 18.64 20.12 8.34
C GLY A 12 17.65 18.99 8.03
N PHE A 13 18.09 17.75 8.20
CA PHE A 13 17.26 16.56 7.98
C PHE A 13 16.02 16.54 8.88
N SER A 14 16.19 16.77 10.18
CA SER A 14 15.08 16.74 11.14
C SER A 14 14.06 17.82 10.84
N THR A 15 14.51 19.02 10.47
CA THR A 15 13.63 20.14 10.09
C THR A 15 12.78 19.77 8.87
N ALA A 16 13.40 19.21 7.82
CA ALA A 16 12.69 18.78 6.63
C ALA A 16 11.66 17.67 6.91
N VAL A 17 12.04 16.68 7.74
CA VAL A 17 11.12 15.59 8.14
C VAL A 17 9.95 16.12 8.96
N GLN A 18 10.20 17.04 9.89
CA GLN A 18 9.15 17.65 10.70
C GLN A 18 8.15 18.42 9.84
N GLN A 19 8.65 19.24 8.90
CA GLN A 19 7.79 19.97 7.99
C GLN A 19 6.96 19.03 7.11
N HIS A 20 7.58 18.00 6.53
CA HIS A 20 6.88 16.99 5.73
C HIS A 20 5.75 16.32 6.53
N LYS A 21 6.03 15.85 7.75
CA LYS A 21 5.02 15.19 8.59
C LYS A 21 3.90 16.13 9.03
N LYS A 22 4.19 17.40 9.25
CA LYS A 22 3.20 18.41 9.64
C LYS A 22 2.19 18.67 8.52
N ASP A 23 2.66 18.71 7.29
CA ASP A 23 1.82 19.07 6.13
C ASP A 23 1.21 17.85 5.43
N LEU A 24 1.72 16.64 5.73
CA LEU A 24 1.19 15.40 5.17
C LEU A 24 -0.20 15.11 5.74
N VAL A 25 -1.18 14.98 4.84
CA VAL A 25 -2.50 14.41 5.13
C VAL A 25 -2.54 13.00 4.53
N PRO A 26 -2.36 11.92 5.32
CA PRO A 26 -2.37 10.57 4.80
C PRO A 26 -3.76 10.18 4.27
N GLY A 27 -3.78 9.48 3.13
CA GLY A 27 -5.00 8.85 2.63
C GLY A 27 -5.39 7.61 3.45
N VAL A 28 -6.63 7.13 3.24
CA VAL A 28 -7.08 5.86 3.83
C VAL A 28 -6.28 4.70 3.22
N PRO A 29 -5.73 3.78 4.02
CA PRO A 29 -4.92 2.68 3.52
C PRO A 29 -5.73 1.74 2.62
N GLN A 30 -5.31 1.64 1.35
CA GLN A 30 -5.99 0.83 0.33
C GLN A 30 -5.52 -0.64 0.30
N LEU A 31 -4.41 -0.97 0.97
CA LEU A 31 -3.74 -2.28 0.88
C LEU A 31 -4.00 -3.17 2.11
N ASN A 32 -4.97 -2.81 2.94
CA ASN A 32 -5.26 -3.53 4.19
C ASN A 32 -6.23 -4.70 4.00
N MET A 33 -7.02 -4.70 2.93
CA MET A 33 -8.11 -5.65 2.74
C MET A 33 -7.87 -6.49 1.48
N CYS A 34 -8.09 -7.79 1.62
CA CYS A 34 -7.94 -8.79 0.57
C CYS A 34 -9.24 -9.59 0.43
N ASP A 35 -9.50 -10.09 -0.77
CA ASP A 35 -10.61 -11.00 -1.05
C ASP A 35 -10.22 -11.93 -2.22
N LEU A 36 -10.45 -13.24 -2.11
CA LEU A 36 -10.19 -14.17 -3.21
C LEU A 36 -11.15 -13.94 -4.38
N ALA A 37 -12.39 -13.50 -4.09
CA ALA A 37 -13.41 -13.34 -5.10
C ALA A 37 -13.14 -12.17 -6.07
N VAL A 38 -12.31 -11.18 -5.67
CA VAL A 38 -11.99 -10.00 -6.50
C VAL A 38 -10.77 -10.17 -7.39
N MET A 39 -10.16 -11.37 -7.41
CA MET A 39 -9.10 -11.70 -8.35
C MET A 39 -9.62 -11.71 -9.81
N ASN A 40 -8.72 -11.87 -10.78
CA ASN A 40 -9.00 -11.83 -12.21
C ASN A 40 -9.76 -13.07 -12.75
N TRP A 41 -10.84 -13.47 -12.08
CA TRP A 41 -11.68 -14.62 -12.49
C TRP A 41 -12.41 -14.37 -13.81
N ALA A 42 -12.95 -13.17 -14.00
CA ALA A 42 -13.72 -12.80 -15.19
C ALA A 42 -13.39 -11.36 -15.63
N PRO A 43 -12.18 -11.10 -16.15
CA PRO A 43 -11.81 -9.78 -16.63
C PRO A 43 -12.62 -9.40 -17.87
N ALA A 44 -12.81 -8.11 -18.11
CA ALA A 44 -13.55 -7.60 -19.25
C ALA A 44 -13.02 -8.20 -20.58
N GLY A 45 -13.92 -8.80 -21.36
CA GLY A 45 -13.61 -9.45 -22.64
C GLY A 45 -13.35 -10.95 -22.55
N CYS A 46 -13.36 -11.55 -21.35
CA CYS A 46 -13.21 -12.99 -21.18
C CYS A 46 -14.32 -13.78 -21.89
N GLU A 47 -15.52 -13.22 -22.05
CA GLU A 47 -16.68 -13.89 -22.66
C GLU A 47 -16.44 -14.15 -24.14
N LYS A 48 -15.91 -13.15 -24.86
CA LYS A 48 -15.59 -13.27 -26.29
C LYS A 48 -14.47 -14.27 -26.55
N LEU A 49 -13.59 -14.46 -25.56
CA LEU A 49 -12.48 -15.40 -25.62
C LEU A 49 -12.84 -16.79 -25.09
N GLY A 50 -14.02 -16.96 -24.47
CA GLY A 50 -14.39 -18.19 -23.77
C GLY A 50 -13.47 -18.52 -22.59
N LYS A 51 -12.95 -17.50 -21.89
CA LYS A 51 -11.92 -17.65 -20.83
C LYS A 51 -12.36 -17.18 -19.45
N CYS A 52 -13.64 -16.90 -19.23
CA CYS A 52 -14.13 -16.54 -17.90
C CYS A 52 -14.09 -17.76 -16.98
N LEU A 53 -13.69 -17.54 -15.73
CA LEU A 53 -13.70 -18.53 -14.66
C LEU A 53 -14.73 -18.15 -13.60
N LYS A 54 -15.26 -19.15 -12.89
CA LYS A 54 -16.17 -18.92 -11.77
C LYS A 54 -15.36 -18.53 -10.52
N PRO A 55 -15.62 -17.37 -9.88
CA PRO A 55 -14.95 -16.98 -8.64
C PRO A 55 -15.44 -17.84 -7.45
N PRO A 56 -14.64 -17.94 -6.37
CA PRO A 56 -15.11 -18.43 -5.07
C PRO A 56 -16.09 -17.44 -4.43
N GLU A 57 -16.72 -17.84 -3.33
CA GLU A 57 -17.52 -16.93 -2.51
C GLU A 57 -16.63 -15.85 -1.88
N SER A 58 -17.12 -14.60 -1.88
CA SER A 58 -16.44 -13.45 -1.30
C SER A 58 -16.49 -13.51 0.22
N ASN A 59 -15.34 -13.29 0.85
CA ASN A 59 -15.25 -13.16 2.31
C ASN A 59 -14.06 -12.27 2.68
N PRO A 60 -14.18 -10.92 2.62
CA PRO A 60 -13.05 -10.01 2.79
C PRO A 60 -12.32 -10.15 4.13
N TRP A 61 -10.98 -10.16 4.11
CA TRP A 61 -10.14 -10.26 5.31
C TRP A 61 -8.98 -9.26 5.29
N LYS A 62 -8.30 -9.09 6.44
CA LYS A 62 -7.07 -8.29 6.49
C LYS A 62 -5.94 -9.03 5.78
N CYS A 63 -5.32 -8.40 4.79
CA CYS A 63 -4.15 -8.98 4.12
C CYS A 63 -3.03 -9.28 5.13
N ASP A 64 -2.30 -10.37 4.91
CA ASP A 64 -1.14 -10.72 5.70
C ASP A 64 0.12 -10.04 5.13
N TRP A 65 0.80 -9.27 5.95
CA TRP A 65 2.03 -8.54 5.63
C TRP A 65 3.01 -8.70 6.81
N PRO A 66 4.34 -8.87 6.61
CA PRO A 66 5.07 -8.91 5.35
C PRO A 66 5.17 -10.30 4.70
N HIS A 67 4.76 -11.34 5.43
CA HIS A 67 4.96 -12.81 5.27
C HIS A 67 6.39 -13.28 4.96
#